data_AF-A0A645B814-F1
#
_entry.id   AF-A0A645B814-F1
#
_cell.length_a   1.000
_cell.length_b   1.000
_cell.length_c   1.000
_cell.angle_alpha   90.00
_cell.angle_beta   90.00
_cell.angle_gamma   90.00
#
_symmetry.space_group_name_H-M   'P 1'
#
loop_
_entity.id
_entity.type
_entity.pdbx_description
1 polymer ?
#
loop_
_entity_poly.entity_id
_entity_poly.type
_entity_poly.pdbx_seq_one_letter_code
_entity_poly.pdbx_strand_id
1 'polypeptide(L)'
;MTKKFKVKGILEDSKETIVGGDGSTDMIVYIPISTMNEMTGEQDYGSFFAMAESSEKIGNISEDVDKRLARNFGIAERDLDNEDSKPYTVFDQADVLEETGALGSALSSFLLVLALISLFVGSIGIMNIMLVTVTERTREIGIMKSVGFSSSNILSLFLLESVMVSSLGGLLGTVIGGFGAYILEVDLKLPPVFPFILIEIGILISVLVGVSAGLYPAKKAAKMNPVDALRYE
;
A
#
# COMPACT_ATOMS: atom_id res chain seq x y z
N MET A 1 -10.64 -22.51 47.47
CA MET A 1 -11.95 -22.13 48.03
C MET A 1 -12.90 -21.81 46.87
N THR A 2 -14.17 -22.20 46.94
CA THR A 2 -15.16 -21.90 45.90
C THR A 2 -16.02 -20.71 46.32
N LYS A 3 -15.91 -19.57 45.61
CA LYS A 3 -16.81 -18.41 45.78
C LYS A 3 -17.89 -18.42 44.68
N LYS A 4 -19.10 -17.97 45.02
CA LYS A 4 -20.20 -17.79 44.07
C LYS A 4 -20.20 -16.36 43.54
N PHE A 5 -20.38 -16.19 42.24
CA PHE A 5 -20.44 -14.88 41.58
C PHE A 5 -21.81 -14.64 40.96
N LYS A 6 -22.23 -13.38 40.88
CA LYS A 6 -23.42 -12.95 40.14
C LYS A 6 -22.98 -12.27 38.85
N VAL A 7 -23.42 -12.79 37.71
CA VAL A 7 -23.17 -12.19 36.39
C VAL A 7 -23.89 -10.84 36.33
N LYS A 8 -23.12 -9.77 36.04
CA LYS A 8 -23.61 -8.38 35.95
C LYS A 8 -23.81 -7.91 34.52
N GLY A 9 -23.09 -8.50 33.57
CA GLY A 9 -23.15 -8.18 32.15
C GLY A 9 -22.33 -9.18 31.33
N ILE A 10 -22.54 -9.13 30.02
CA ILE A 10 -21.79 -9.89 29.01
C ILE A 10 -21.19 -8.84 28.09
N LEU A 11 -19.90 -8.93 27.81
CA LEU A 11 -19.23 -8.06 26.86
C LEU A 11 -19.51 -8.57 25.44
N GLU A 12 -19.78 -7.66 24.53
CA GLU A 12 -19.78 -7.99 23.10
C GLU A 12 -18.33 -8.29 22.70
N ASP A 13 -18.12 -9.28 21.83
CA ASP A 13 -16.78 -9.66 21.39
C ASP A 13 -16.05 -8.42 20.87
N SER A 14 -14.93 -8.09 21.51
CA SER A 14 -14.07 -7.02 21.03
C SER A 14 -13.53 -7.44 19.66
N LYS A 15 -13.58 -6.53 18.68
CA LYS A 15 -12.85 -6.71 17.42
C LYS A 15 -11.40 -7.05 17.76
N GLU A 16 -10.87 -8.09 17.12
CA GLU A 16 -9.50 -8.54 17.34
C GLU A 16 -8.55 -7.35 17.31
N THR A 17 -7.86 -7.15 18.41
CA THR A 17 -6.83 -6.12 18.56
C THR A 17 -5.51 -6.83 18.49
N ILE A 18 -4.53 -6.29 17.77
CA ILE A 18 -3.20 -6.90 17.55
C ILE A 18 -2.50 -7.32 18.85
N VAL A 19 -2.82 -6.68 19.98
CA VAL A 19 -2.25 -6.96 21.32
C VAL A 19 -2.97 -8.11 22.03
N GLY A 20 -4.22 -8.40 21.66
CA GLY A 20 -4.95 -9.58 22.13
C GLY A 20 -4.72 -10.71 21.14
N GLY A 21 -3.77 -11.59 21.43
CA GLY A 21 -3.47 -12.75 20.57
C GLY A 21 -4.70 -13.61 20.26
N ASP A 22 -4.55 -14.47 19.25
CA ASP A 22 -5.51 -15.46 18.74
C ASP A 22 -5.89 -16.51 19.81
N GLY A 23 -6.61 -16.05 20.83
CA GLY A 23 -7.14 -16.84 21.91
C GLY A 23 -8.63 -16.59 21.96
N SER A 24 -9.40 -17.58 21.49
CA SER A 24 -10.86 -17.67 21.64
C SER A 24 -11.34 -16.93 22.89
N THR A 25 -11.97 -15.77 22.72
CA THR A 25 -12.46 -14.91 23.81
C THR A 25 -13.62 -15.57 24.59
N ASP A 26 -14.09 -16.72 24.11
CA ASP A 26 -15.23 -17.50 24.61
C ASP A 26 -15.18 -17.89 26.10
N MET A 27 -14.04 -17.76 26.79
CA MET A 27 -13.94 -18.11 28.22
C MET A 27 -13.14 -17.12 29.08
N ILE A 28 -13.31 -15.80 28.86
CA ILE A 28 -12.76 -14.78 29.78
C ILE A 28 -13.84 -14.27 30.74
N VAL A 29 -13.57 -14.33 32.05
CA VAL A 29 -14.45 -13.78 33.09
C VAL A 29 -13.73 -12.62 33.80
N TYR A 30 -14.33 -11.43 33.74
CA TYR A 30 -13.82 -10.25 34.43
C TYR A 30 -14.42 -10.15 35.84
N ILE A 31 -13.56 -10.01 36.85
CA ILE A 31 -13.94 -9.76 38.25
C ILE A 31 -13.12 -8.57 38.80
N PRO A 32 -13.61 -7.85 39.82
CA PRO A 32 -12.84 -6.80 40.46
C PRO A 32 -11.52 -7.33 41.03
N ILE A 33 -10.42 -6.61 40.80
CA ILE A 33 -9.07 -7.02 41.24
C ILE A 33 -8.98 -7.23 42.76
N SER A 34 -9.68 -6.41 43.54
CA SER A 34 -9.75 -6.56 44.99
C SER A 34 -10.35 -7.92 45.42
N THR A 35 -11.35 -8.42 44.69
CA THR A 35 -11.96 -9.73 44.95
C THR A 35 -11.05 -10.86 44.55
N MET A 36 -10.32 -10.70 43.44
CA MET A 36 -9.32 -11.66 42.97
C MET A 36 -8.18 -11.81 43.98
N ASN A 37 -7.57 -10.70 44.41
CA ASN A 37 -6.45 -10.67 45.36
C ASN A 37 -6.83 -11.29 46.71
N GLU A 38 -8.06 -11.03 47.21
CA GLU A 38 -8.57 -11.67 48.43
C GLU A 38 -8.70 -13.20 48.28
N MET A 39 -9.03 -13.68 47.07
CA MET A 39 -9.22 -15.11 46.79
C MET A 39 -7.92 -15.86 46.52
N THR A 40 -6.97 -15.25 45.82
CA THR A 40 -5.68 -15.84 45.46
C THR A 40 -4.65 -15.64 46.55
N GLY A 41 -4.84 -14.66 47.44
CA GLY A 41 -3.85 -14.27 48.44
C GLY A 41 -2.68 -13.49 47.84
N GLU A 42 -2.77 -13.07 46.59
CA GLU A 42 -1.75 -12.28 45.90
C GLU A 42 -1.85 -10.80 46.30
N GLN A 43 -0.69 -10.17 46.52
CA GLN A 43 -0.59 -8.74 46.81
C GLN A 43 0.10 -7.95 45.69
N ASP A 44 0.67 -8.65 44.72
CA ASP A 44 1.37 -8.07 43.59
C ASP A 44 0.43 -7.90 42.40
N TYR A 45 0.65 -6.86 41.61
CA TYR A 45 -0.13 -6.56 40.41
C TYR A 45 0.66 -7.00 39.19
N GLY A 46 0.08 -7.86 38.35
CA GLY A 46 0.75 -8.41 37.17
C GLY A 46 0.95 -7.41 36.02
N SER A 47 -0.01 -6.52 35.80
CA SER A 47 0.08 -5.49 34.76
C SER A 47 -0.79 -4.27 35.07
N PHE A 48 -0.41 -3.12 34.51
CA PHE A 48 -1.18 -1.89 34.56
C PHE A 48 -1.46 -1.42 33.15
N PHE A 49 -2.70 -1.03 32.88
CA PHE A 49 -3.09 -0.43 31.61
C PHE A 49 -3.29 1.07 31.82
N ALA A 50 -2.64 1.88 30.97
CA ALA A 50 -2.84 3.31 30.89
C ALA A 50 -3.40 3.66 29.51
N MET A 51 -4.33 4.61 29.45
CA MET A 51 -4.95 5.05 28.21
C MET A 51 -4.62 6.52 27.98
N ALA A 52 -4.12 6.83 26.79
CA ALA A 52 -3.88 8.21 26.36
C ALA A 52 -5.15 8.81 25.73
N GLU A 53 -5.28 10.14 25.79
CA GLU A 53 -6.38 10.88 25.15
C GLU A 53 -6.31 10.83 23.61
N SER A 54 -5.10 10.69 23.06
CA SER A 54 -4.85 10.61 21.61
C SER A 54 -3.66 9.72 21.29
N SER A 55 -3.66 9.14 20.09
CA SER A 55 -2.59 8.26 19.59
C SER A 55 -1.24 8.97 19.48
N GLU A 56 -1.22 10.24 19.08
CA GLU A 56 0.00 11.04 18.94
C GLU A 56 0.74 11.27 20.27
N LYS A 57 0.03 11.20 21.40
CA LYS A 57 0.61 11.40 22.73
C LYS A 57 1.13 10.10 23.36
N ILE A 58 0.83 8.93 22.79
CA ILE A 58 1.15 7.62 23.40
C ILE A 58 2.64 7.50 23.67
N GLY A 59 3.51 7.76 22.68
CA GLY A 59 4.96 7.65 22.85
C GLY A 59 5.50 8.56 23.95
N ASN A 60 5.10 9.84 23.95
CA ASN A 60 5.52 10.80 24.99
C ASN A 60 5.04 10.39 26.39
N ILE A 61 3.80 9.88 26.50
CA ILE A 61 3.25 9.41 27.78
C ILE A 61 3.96 8.14 28.25
N SER A 62 4.26 7.22 27.33
CA SER A 62 5.01 5.97 27.59
C SER A 62 6.38 6.29 28.19
N GLU A 63 7.11 7.22 27.54
CA GLU A 63 8.43 7.66 28.00
C GLU A 63 8.36 8.35 29.38
N ASP A 64 7.35 9.19 29.61
CA ASP A 64 7.13 9.84 30.91
C ASP A 64 6.78 8.84 32.01
N VAL A 65 5.99 7.82 31.70
CA VAL A 65 5.63 6.74 32.63
C VAL A 65 6.87 5.91 32.97
N ASP A 66 7.65 5.51 31.97
CA ASP A 66 8.90 4.78 32.16
C ASP A 66 9.86 5.56 33.06
N LYS A 67 10.12 6.84 32.77
CA LYS A 67 10.99 7.68 33.61
C LYS A 67 10.49 7.85 35.04
N ARG A 68 9.18 7.87 35.26
CA ARG A 68 8.61 7.98 36.62
C ARG A 68 8.72 6.65 37.36
N LEU A 69 8.45 5.54 36.70
CA LEU A 69 8.59 4.20 37.27
C LEU A 69 10.05 3.91 37.61
N ALA A 70 10.98 4.15 36.69
CA ALA A 70 12.41 3.95 36.89
C ALA A 70 12.91 4.70 38.14
N ARG A 71 12.53 5.97 38.28
CA ARG A 71 12.87 6.78 39.46
C ARG A 71 12.26 6.23 40.73
N ASN A 72 11.02 5.76 40.69
CA ASN A 72 10.36 5.16 41.86
C ASN A 72 11.03 3.86 42.30
N PHE A 73 11.56 3.08 41.36
CA PHE A 73 12.33 1.86 41.62
C PHE A 73 13.83 2.10 41.89
N GLY A 74 14.28 3.37 41.91
CA GLY A 74 15.66 3.73 42.25
C GLY A 74 16.69 3.44 41.15
N ILE A 75 16.26 3.31 39.89
CA ILE A 75 17.16 3.11 38.75
C ILE A 75 17.91 4.42 38.47
N ALA A 76 19.24 4.33 38.32
CA ALA A 76 20.08 5.48 38.02
C ALA A 76 19.81 5.98 36.59
N GLU A 77 19.92 7.30 36.37
CA GLU A 77 19.65 7.91 35.05
C GLU A 77 20.50 7.31 33.91
N ARG A 78 21.71 6.82 34.23
CA ARG A 78 22.61 6.18 33.27
C ARG A 78 22.15 4.80 32.80
N ASP A 79 21.28 4.14 33.58
CA ASP A 79 20.79 2.78 33.34
C ASP A 79 19.33 2.80 32.85
N LEU A 80 18.77 3.99 32.56
CA LEU A 80 17.41 4.13 32.04
C LEU A 80 17.23 3.48 30.67
N ASP A 81 18.27 3.45 29.85
CA ASP A 81 18.22 2.84 28.53
C ASP A 81 18.49 1.32 28.57
N ASN A 82 18.81 0.77 29.75
CA ASN A 82 19.07 -0.64 29.93
C ASN A 82 17.84 -1.37 30.47
N GLU A 83 17.10 -2.05 29.60
CA GLU A 83 15.89 -2.79 29.97
C GLU A 83 16.16 -3.89 31.02
N ASP A 84 17.33 -4.54 30.99
CA ASP A 84 17.70 -5.59 31.97
C ASP A 84 17.83 -5.05 33.41
N SER A 85 17.99 -3.74 33.57
CA SER A 85 18.09 -3.09 34.88
C SER A 85 16.73 -2.77 35.50
N LYS A 86 15.64 -2.85 34.74
CA LYS A 86 14.29 -2.49 35.19
C LYS A 86 13.52 -3.74 35.64
N PRO A 87 12.85 -3.71 36.80
CA PRO A 87 12.00 -4.82 37.25
C PRO A 87 10.62 -4.84 36.56
N TYR A 88 10.44 -4.07 35.49
CA TYR A 88 9.19 -3.90 34.76
C TYR A 88 9.48 -3.69 33.27
N THR A 89 8.50 -3.99 32.44
CA THR A 89 8.52 -3.72 31.00
C THR A 89 7.36 -2.78 30.67
N VAL A 90 7.66 -1.75 29.89
CA VAL A 90 6.62 -0.86 29.34
C VAL A 90 6.37 -1.32 27.91
N PHE A 91 5.11 -1.58 27.59
CA PHE A 91 4.68 -1.89 26.24
C PHE A 91 3.67 -0.84 25.83
N ASP A 92 3.97 -0.10 24.77
CA ASP A 92 3.03 0.84 24.19
C ASP A 92 2.60 0.44 22.79
N GLN A 93 1.42 0.91 22.42
CA GLN A 93 0.84 0.59 21.13
C GLN A 93 1.45 1.43 20.00
N ALA A 94 2.19 2.50 20.32
CA ALA A 94 2.81 3.35 19.31
C ALA A 94 3.99 2.63 18.66
N ASP A 95 4.81 1.92 19.42
CA ASP A 95 5.92 1.10 18.91
C ASP A 95 5.43 0.04 17.91
N VAL A 96 4.34 -0.66 18.24
CA VAL A 96 3.73 -1.67 17.34
C VAL A 96 3.22 -1.01 16.06
N LEU A 97 2.57 0.16 16.17
CA LEU A 97 2.06 0.90 15.02
C LEU A 97 3.20 1.46 14.14
N GLU A 98 4.30 1.88 14.75
CA GLU A 98 5.48 2.36 14.04
C GLU A 98 6.18 1.22 13.29
N GLU A 99 6.41 0.07 13.94
CA GLU A 99 7.04 -1.09 13.32
C GLU A 99 6.17 -1.65 12.18
N THR A 100 4.87 -1.84 12.41
CA THR A 100 3.94 -2.32 11.37
C THR A 100 3.79 -1.28 10.25
N GLY A 101 3.80 0.01 10.58
CA GLY A 101 3.81 1.10 9.61
C GLY A 101 5.07 1.11 8.75
N ALA A 102 6.24 0.88 9.35
CA ALA A 102 7.52 0.79 8.65
C ALA A 102 7.53 -0.39 7.67
N LEU A 103 7.08 -1.58 8.10
CA LEU A 103 6.93 -2.75 7.23
C LEU A 103 5.97 -2.49 6.06
N GLY A 104 4.81 -1.88 6.34
CA GLY A 104 3.85 -1.49 5.33
C GLY A 104 4.43 -0.50 4.32
N SER A 105 5.18 0.49 4.80
CA SER A 105 5.83 1.50 3.94
C SER A 105 6.93 0.89 3.05
N ALA A 106 7.69 -0.07 3.57
CA ALA A 106 8.73 -0.79 2.83
C ALA A 106 8.10 -1.65 1.73
N LEU A 107 7.03 -2.40 2.06
CA LEU A 107 6.29 -3.20 1.08
C LEU A 107 5.66 -2.33 -0.01
N SER A 108 5.04 -1.20 0.37
CA SER A 108 4.47 -0.24 -0.58
C SER A 108 5.53 0.31 -1.54
N SER A 109 6.69 0.71 -1.00
CA SER A 109 7.82 1.21 -1.79
C SER A 109 8.35 0.14 -2.76
N PHE A 110 8.48 -1.10 -2.28
CA PHE A 110 8.90 -2.22 -3.11
C PHE A 110 7.93 -2.49 -4.27
N LEU A 111 6.63 -2.55 -3.98
CA LEU A 111 5.59 -2.73 -5.00
C LEU A 111 5.55 -1.57 -6.00
N LEU A 112 5.78 -0.33 -5.54
CA LEU A 112 5.86 0.84 -6.40
C LEU A 112 7.05 0.73 -7.37
N VAL A 113 8.22 0.33 -6.89
CA VAL A 113 9.39 0.11 -7.76
C VAL A 113 9.12 -0.98 -8.79
N LEU A 114 8.52 -2.10 -8.38
CA LEU A 114 8.11 -3.17 -9.30
C LEU A 114 7.14 -2.66 -10.36
N ALA A 115 6.13 -1.87 -9.96
CA ALA A 115 5.17 -1.27 -10.88
C ALA A 115 5.85 -0.34 -11.89
N LEU A 116 6.81 0.49 -11.46
CA LEU A 116 7.58 1.36 -12.34
C LEU A 116 8.43 0.58 -13.35
N ILE A 117 9.06 -0.51 -12.91
CA ILE A 117 9.83 -1.39 -13.81
C ILE A 117 8.90 -2.03 -14.85
N SER A 118 7.77 -2.59 -14.43
CA SER A 118 6.78 -3.19 -15.34
C SER A 118 6.24 -2.16 -16.33
N LEU A 119 5.97 -0.94 -15.88
CA LEU A 119 5.54 0.17 -16.72
C LEU A 119 6.62 0.54 -17.76
N PHE A 120 7.88 0.60 -17.34
CA PHE A 120 9.00 0.88 -18.23
C PHE A 120 9.15 -0.21 -19.32
N VAL A 121 9.13 -1.49 -18.92
CA VAL A 121 9.19 -2.61 -19.87
C VAL A 121 8.00 -2.60 -20.83
N GLY A 122 6.79 -2.34 -20.33
CA GLY A 122 5.59 -2.19 -21.15
C GLY A 122 5.70 -1.05 -22.17
N SER A 123 6.29 0.08 -21.76
CA SER A 123 6.51 1.24 -22.63
C SER A 123 7.44 0.92 -23.81
N ILE A 124 8.50 0.14 -23.58
CA ILE A 124 9.38 -0.37 -24.64
C ILE A 124 8.61 -1.29 -25.59
N GLY A 125 7.72 -2.13 -25.06
CA GLY A 125 6.84 -2.98 -25.86
C GLY A 125 5.94 -2.17 -26.81
N ILE A 126 5.28 -1.13 -26.29
CA ILE A 126 4.45 -0.22 -27.10
C ILE A 126 5.29 0.45 -28.19
N MET A 127 6.47 0.97 -27.83
CA MET A 127 7.39 1.60 -28.79
C MET A 127 7.78 0.64 -29.91
N ASN A 128 8.11 -0.62 -29.58
CA ASN A 128 8.50 -1.64 -30.56
C ASN A 128 7.35 -1.98 -31.51
N ILE A 129 6.17 -2.23 -30.98
CA ILE A 129 4.98 -2.52 -31.81
C ILE A 129 4.72 -1.34 -32.75
N MET A 130 4.72 -0.12 -32.23
CA MET A 130 4.51 1.09 -33.05
C MET A 130 5.61 1.27 -34.10
N LEU A 131 6.87 0.96 -33.81
CA LEU A 131 7.94 1.00 -34.81
C LEU A 131 7.69 0.01 -35.94
N VAL A 132 7.31 -1.23 -35.61
CA VAL A 132 6.99 -2.26 -36.62
C VAL A 132 5.77 -1.83 -37.45
N THR A 133 4.70 -1.37 -36.82
CA THR A 133 3.49 -0.90 -37.52
C THR A 133 3.78 0.26 -38.47
N VAL A 134 4.62 1.21 -38.06
CA VAL A 134 5.04 2.32 -38.95
C VAL A 134 5.84 1.80 -40.15
N THR A 135 6.71 0.80 -39.94
CA THR A 135 7.48 0.22 -41.05
C THR A 135 6.61 -0.59 -42.01
N GLU A 136 5.62 -1.34 -41.51
CA GLU A 136 4.67 -2.10 -42.35
C GLU A 136 3.76 -1.17 -43.16
N ARG A 137 3.28 -0.07 -42.55
CA ARG A 137 2.41 0.93 -43.20
C ARG A 137 3.18 2.03 -43.94
N THR A 138 4.47 1.83 -44.24
CA THR A 138 5.34 2.83 -44.90
C THR A 138 4.74 3.36 -46.20
N ARG A 139 4.24 2.46 -47.07
CA ARG A 139 3.65 2.83 -48.36
C ARG A 139 2.38 3.66 -48.21
N GLU A 140 1.52 3.31 -47.25
CA GLU A 140 0.30 4.06 -46.94
C GLU A 140 0.63 5.49 -46.47
N ILE A 141 1.64 5.63 -45.59
CA ILE A 141 2.14 6.94 -45.13
C ILE A 141 2.67 7.77 -46.30
N GLY A 142 3.40 7.15 -47.24
CA GLY A 142 3.90 7.80 -48.45
C GLY A 142 2.79 8.34 -49.35
N ILE A 143 1.72 7.56 -49.54
CA ILE A 143 0.54 7.98 -50.31
C ILE A 143 -0.16 9.15 -49.61
N MET A 144 -0.39 9.08 -48.30
CA MET A 144 -1.03 10.16 -47.54
C MET A 144 -0.28 11.50 -47.67
N LYS A 145 1.05 11.48 -47.56
CA LYS A 145 1.86 12.71 -47.74
C LYS A 145 1.82 13.24 -49.16
N SER A 146 1.81 12.36 -50.15
CA SER A 146 1.75 12.75 -51.57
C SER A 146 0.42 13.41 -51.94
N VAL A 147 -0.65 13.04 -51.24
CA VAL A 147 -1.99 13.64 -51.38
C VAL A 147 -2.16 14.91 -50.52
N GLY A 148 -1.15 15.28 -49.73
CA GLY A 148 -1.09 16.56 -49.01
C GLY A 148 -1.37 16.49 -47.50
N PHE A 149 -1.38 15.31 -46.87
CA PHE A 149 -1.44 15.22 -45.41
C PHE A 149 -0.22 15.89 -44.77
N SER A 150 -0.46 16.77 -43.80
CA SER A 150 0.61 17.40 -43.02
C SER A 150 1.30 16.37 -42.11
N SER A 151 2.58 16.60 -41.79
CA SER A 151 3.30 15.80 -40.80
C SER A 151 2.60 15.81 -39.43
N SER A 152 1.89 16.88 -39.08
CA SER A 152 1.15 17.00 -37.83
C SER A 152 -0.10 16.09 -37.82
N ASN A 153 -0.79 15.93 -38.95
CA ASN A 153 -1.93 15.01 -39.06
C ASN A 153 -1.47 13.56 -38.86
N ILE A 154 -0.36 13.19 -39.49
CA ILE A 154 0.21 11.83 -39.38
C ILE A 154 0.72 11.59 -37.95
N LEU A 155 1.39 12.57 -37.34
CA LEU A 155 1.81 12.49 -35.95
C LEU A 155 0.61 12.26 -35.01
N SER A 156 -0.47 13.03 -35.18
CA SER A 156 -1.66 12.95 -34.33
C SER A 156 -2.37 11.60 -34.48
N LEU A 157 -2.41 11.03 -35.70
CA LEU A 157 -2.99 9.72 -35.96
C LEU A 157 -2.27 8.61 -35.15
N PHE A 158 -0.95 8.54 -35.24
CA PHE A 158 -0.17 7.52 -34.52
C PHE A 158 -0.14 7.76 -33.01
N LEU A 159 -0.17 9.01 -32.56
CA LEU A 159 -0.33 9.33 -31.13
C LEU A 159 -1.70 8.88 -30.61
N LEU A 160 -2.77 9.09 -31.38
CA LEU A 160 -4.11 8.63 -31.02
C LEU A 160 -4.16 7.10 -30.95
N GLU A 161 -3.52 6.39 -31.88
CA GLU A 161 -3.38 4.92 -31.85
C GLU A 161 -2.68 4.48 -30.55
N SER A 162 -1.58 5.15 -30.19
CA SER A 162 -0.85 4.88 -28.94
C SER A 162 -1.69 5.14 -27.69
N VAL A 163 -2.45 6.24 -27.67
CA VAL A 163 -3.38 6.58 -26.58
C VAL A 163 -4.48 5.56 -26.45
N MET A 164 -5.07 5.09 -27.56
CA MET A 164 -6.11 4.07 -27.51
C MET A 164 -5.56 2.75 -26.95
N VAL A 165 -4.39 2.32 -27.41
CA VAL A 165 -3.74 1.10 -26.92
C VAL A 165 -3.43 1.20 -25.42
N SER A 166 -2.87 2.32 -24.95
CA SER A 166 -2.53 2.49 -23.54
C SER A 166 -3.74 2.73 -22.63
N SER A 167 -4.80 3.36 -23.14
CA SER A 167 -6.06 3.53 -22.42
C SER A 167 -6.80 2.19 -22.25
N LEU A 168 -6.87 1.39 -23.32
CA LEU A 168 -7.45 0.05 -23.26
C LEU A 168 -6.64 -0.87 -22.36
N GLY A 169 -5.31 -0.84 -22.48
CA GLY A 169 -4.42 -1.59 -21.59
C GLY A 169 -4.54 -1.17 -20.14
N GLY A 170 -4.63 0.14 -19.87
CA GLY A 170 -4.88 0.69 -18.53
C GLY A 170 -6.21 0.23 -17.95
N LEU A 171 -7.30 0.35 -18.71
CA LEU A 171 -8.63 -0.07 -18.28
C LEU A 171 -8.70 -1.58 -18.00
N LEU A 172 -8.18 -2.41 -18.91
CA LEU A 172 -8.12 -3.86 -18.71
C LEU A 172 -7.23 -4.24 -17.53
N GLY A 173 -6.08 -3.57 -17.38
CA GLY A 173 -5.18 -3.75 -16.25
C GLY A 173 -5.85 -3.42 -14.92
N THR A 174 -6.60 -2.31 -14.85
CA THR A 174 -7.41 -1.95 -13.67
C THR A 174 -8.46 -3.00 -13.35
N VAL A 175 -9.18 -3.52 -14.35
CA VAL A 175 -10.19 -4.56 -14.14
C VAL A 175 -9.56 -5.85 -13.62
N ILE A 176 -8.45 -6.30 -14.23
CA ILE A 176 -7.74 -7.52 -13.81
C ILE A 176 -7.16 -7.35 -12.41
N GLY A 177 -6.49 -6.22 -12.15
CA GLY A 177 -5.92 -5.90 -10.85
C GLY A 177 -6.97 -5.78 -9.75
N GLY A 178 -8.09 -5.12 -10.04
CA GLY A 178 -9.23 -5.00 -9.12
C GLY A 178 -9.88 -6.36 -8.83
N PHE A 179 -10.03 -7.22 -9.84
CA PHE A 179 -10.54 -8.57 -9.65
C PHE A 179 -9.60 -9.44 -8.82
N GLY A 180 -8.28 -9.35 -9.05
CA GLY A 180 -7.28 -10.02 -8.23
C GLY A 180 -7.30 -9.54 -6.77
N ALA A 181 -7.42 -8.22 -6.55
CA ALA A 181 -7.55 -7.65 -5.22
C ALA A 181 -8.81 -8.16 -4.50
N TYR A 182 -9.94 -8.23 -5.20
CA TYR A 182 -11.19 -8.75 -4.65
C TYR A 182 -11.08 -10.23 -4.23
N ILE A 183 -10.40 -11.08 -5.01
CA ILE A 183 -10.17 -12.48 -4.63
C ILE A 183 -9.37 -12.56 -3.32
N LEU A 184 -8.29 -11.78 -3.22
CA LEU A 184 -7.44 -11.76 -2.02
C LEU A 184 -8.17 -11.20 -0.80
N GLU A 185 -9.05 -10.20 -0.99
CA GLU A 185 -9.90 -9.66 0.07
C GLU A 185 -10.76 -10.76 0.71
N VAL A 186 -11.42 -11.57 -0.13
CA VAL A 186 -12.31 -12.64 0.33
C VAL A 186 -11.53 -13.78 0.99
N ASP A 187 -10.40 -14.18 0.41
CA ASP A 187 -9.63 -15.33 0.89
C ASP A 187 -8.87 -15.02 2.20
N LEU A 188 -8.31 -13.81 2.31
CA LEU A 188 -7.54 -13.37 3.48
C LEU A 188 -8.38 -12.61 4.52
N LYS A 189 -9.68 -12.42 4.28
CA LYS A 189 -10.61 -11.63 5.12
C LYS A 189 -10.08 -10.22 5.43
N LEU A 190 -9.41 -9.61 4.45
CA LEU A 190 -8.88 -8.26 4.58
C LEU A 190 -10.01 -7.22 4.45
N PRO A 191 -9.89 -6.05 5.10
CA PRO A 191 -10.85 -4.99 4.88
C PRO A 191 -10.80 -4.52 3.42
N PRO A 192 -11.94 -4.25 2.76
CA PRO A 192 -11.97 -3.69 1.42
C PRO A 192 -11.31 -2.30 1.42
N VAL A 193 -10.21 -2.16 0.71
CA VAL A 193 -9.57 -0.87 0.45
C VAL A 193 -9.44 -0.70 -1.05
N PHE A 194 -10.45 -0.08 -1.66
CA PHE A 194 -10.42 0.35 -3.07
C PHE A 194 -10.13 1.86 -3.15
N PRO A 195 -8.86 2.27 -3.29
CA PRO A 195 -8.49 3.67 -3.38
C PRO A 195 -8.79 4.20 -4.80
N PHE A 196 -10.01 4.64 -5.05
CA PHE A 196 -10.44 5.17 -6.35
C PHE A 196 -9.48 6.22 -6.93
N ILE A 197 -8.94 7.10 -6.07
CA ILE A 197 -7.96 8.12 -6.48
C ILE A 197 -6.68 7.52 -7.06
N LEU A 198 -6.17 6.42 -6.50
CA LEU A 198 -4.95 5.76 -7.00
C LEU A 198 -5.23 5.03 -8.32
N ILE A 199 -6.44 4.50 -8.49
CA ILE A 199 -6.88 3.89 -9.75
C ILE A 199 -6.92 4.94 -10.86
N GLU A 200 -7.53 6.10 -10.61
CA GLU A 200 -7.58 7.21 -11.56
C GLU A 200 -6.18 7.70 -11.93
N ILE A 201 -5.30 7.88 -10.94
CA ILE A 201 -3.90 8.25 -11.16
C ILE A 201 -3.19 7.18 -12.00
N GLY A 202 -3.43 5.89 -11.74
CA GLY A 202 -2.85 4.78 -12.49
C GLY A 202 -3.25 4.78 -13.97
N ILE A 203 -4.53 5.03 -14.27
CA ILE A 203 -5.03 5.17 -15.64
C ILE A 203 -4.41 6.41 -16.32
N LEU A 204 -4.31 7.53 -15.62
CA LEU A 204 -3.65 8.73 -16.16
C LEU A 204 -2.18 8.44 -16.51
N ILE A 205 -1.46 7.75 -15.63
CA ILE A 205 -0.07 7.33 -15.85
C ILE A 205 0.03 6.40 -17.07
N SER A 206 -0.90 5.45 -17.25
CA SER A 206 -0.86 4.55 -18.41
C SER A 206 -0.98 5.33 -19.73
N VAL A 207 -1.86 6.33 -19.79
CA VAL A 207 -2.01 7.20 -20.95
C VAL A 207 -0.74 8.01 -21.19
N LEU A 208 -0.18 8.65 -20.16
CA LEU A 208 1.05 9.43 -20.27
C LEU A 208 2.24 8.61 -20.77
N VAL A 209 2.39 7.38 -20.27
CA VAL A 209 3.45 6.47 -20.72
C VAL A 209 3.21 6.01 -22.15
N GLY A 210 1.97 5.70 -22.53
CA GLY A 210 1.63 5.36 -23.91
C GLY A 210 1.95 6.48 -24.90
N VAL A 211 1.60 7.74 -24.56
CA VAL A 211 1.97 8.92 -25.36
C VAL A 211 3.48 9.05 -25.47
N SER A 212 4.19 8.93 -24.36
CA SER A 212 5.65 9.07 -24.30
C SER A 212 6.36 8.01 -25.15
N ALA A 213 5.92 6.75 -25.05
CA ALA A 213 6.44 5.64 -25.85
C ALA A 213 6.11 5.77 -27.34
N GLY A 214 4.90 6.23 -27.67
CA GLY A 214 4.43 6.42 -29.05
C GLY A 214 5.03 7.63 -29.77
N LEU A 215 5.54 8.62 -29.02
CA LEU A 215 6.01 9.88 -29.58
C LEU A 215 7.17 9.71 -30.57
N TYR A 216 8.16 8.88 -30.22
CA TYR A 216 9.30 8.62 -31.09
C TYR A 216 8.91 7.97 -32.44
N PRO A 217 8.21 6.81 -32.46
CA PRO A 217 7.79 6.19 -33.72
C PRO A 217 6.83 7.08 -34.52
N ALA A 218 5.87 7.75 -33.87
CA ALA A 218 4.95 8.67 -34.55
C ALA A 218 5.70 9.82 -35.24
N LYS A 219 6.72 10.39 -34.58
CA LYS A 219 7.58 11.43 -35.15
C LYS A 219 8.42 10.90 -36.32
N LYS A 220 8.87 9.65 -36.25
CA LYS A 220 9.59 8.98 -37.35
C LYS A 220 8.70 8.84 -38.58
N ALA A 221 7.46 8.37 -38.42
CA ALA A 221 6.46 8.28 -39.50
C ALA A 221 6.15 9.67 -40.11
N ALA A 222 5.89 10.65 -39.25
CA ALA A 222 5.56 12.02 -39.65
C ALA A 222 6.68 12.72 -40.46
N LYS A 223 7.95 12.30 -40.32
CA LYS A 223 9.10 12.85 -41.04
C LYS A 223 9.56 12.06 -42.27
N MET A 224 8.96 10.90 -42.55
CA MET A 224 9.28 10.07 -43.71
C MET A 224 9.12 10.81 -45.07
N ASN A 225 10.07 10.68 -45.98
CA ASN A 225 9.95 11.31 -47.30
C ASN A 225 9.01 10.47 -48.20
N PRO A 226 7.98 11.08 -48.84
CA PRO A 226 7.06 10.34 -49.71
C PRO A 226 7.75 9.61 -50.86
N VAL A 227 8.86 10.15 -51.40
CA VAL A 227 9.62 9.50 -52.48
C VAL A 227 10.28 8.21 -52.00
N ASP A 228 10.87 8.24 -50.79
CA ASP A 228 11.52 7.07 -50.19
C ASP A 228 10.48 6.01 -49.75
N ALA A 229 9.33 6.46 -49.27
CA ALA A 229 8.23 5.59 -48.86
C ALA A 229 7.59 4.81 -50.03
N LEU A 230 7.60 5.38 -51.24
CA LEU A 230 7.06 4.76 -52.45
C LEU A 230 8.09 3.93 -53.22
N ARG A 231 9.40 4.12 -52.95
CA ARG A 231 10.50 3.32 -53.50
C ARG A 231 10.75 2.02 -52.75
N TYR A 232 10.15 1.85 -51.58
CA TYR A 232 10.22 0.62 -50.81
C TYR A 232 9.36 -0.45 -51.51
N GLU A 233 10.02 -1.50 -52.03
CA GLU A 233 9.39 -2.79 -52.34
C GLU A 233 9.05 -3.54 -51.06
#